data_AF-A0A7J4D133-F1
#
_entry.id   AF-A0A7J4D133-F1
#
_cell.length_a   1.000
_cell.length_b   1.000
_cell.length_c   1.000
_cell.angle_alpha   90.00
_cell.angle_beta   90.00
_cell.angle_gamma   90.00
#
_symmetry.space_group_name_H-M   'P 1'
#
loop_
_entity.id
_entity.type
_entity.pdbx_description
1 polymer ?
#
loop_
_entity_poly.entity_id
_entity_poly.type
_entity_poly.pdbx_seq_one_letter_code
_entity_poly.pdbx_strand_id
1 'polypeptide(L)'
;MDQIGEKIVNVNNNAGTISDELWNAIKVAISDNVKTRIVVEGEEDLATLAAISLADLGAKVIYGMPDKGMVVVDVNQRSKKRANSFLERMLVK
;
A
#
# COMPACT_ATOMS: atom_id res chain seq x y z
N MET A 1 18.17 4.31 15.14
CA MET A 1 17.58 4.26 13.79
C MET A 1 16.63 5.42 13.69
N ASP A 2 17.12 6.47 13.05
CA ASP A 2 16.48 7.78 12.98
C ASP A 2 15.09 7.69 12.35
N GLN A 3 14.22 8.61 12.78
CA GLN A 3 12.78 8.64 12.53
C GLN A 3 12.46 8.67 11.02
N ILE A 4 12.15 7.51 10.42
CA ILE A 4 11.63 7.44 9.04
C ILE A 4 10.20 7.98 9.05
N GLY A 5 9.96 9.02 8.24
CA GLY A 5 8.65 9.68 8.12
C GLY A 5 8.46 10.82 9.12
N GLU A 6 7.80 11.88 8.66
CA GLU A 6 7.38 13.04 9.46
C GLU A 6 6.15 12.70 10.31
N LYS A 7 5.31 11.78 9.82
CA LYS A 7 4.11 11.27 10.50
C LYS A 7 4.23 9.75 10.65
N ILE A 8 3.90 9.22 11.83
CA ILE A 8 3.85 7.78 12.09
C ILE A 8 2.40 7.40 12.39
N VAL A 9 1.89 6.39 11.71
CA VAL A 9 0.55 5.82 11.91
C VAL A 9 0.71 4.34 12.19
N ASN A 10 0.18 3.85 13.31
CA ASN A 10 0.17 2.43 13.62
C ASN A 10 -1.19 1.84 13.24
N VAL A 11 -1.20 0.68 12.61
CA VAL A 11 -2.43 -0.01 12.18
C VAL A 11 -2.34 -1.50 12.43
N ASN A 12 -3.48 -2.17 12.57
CA ASN A 12 -3.56 -3.63 12.66
C ASN A 12 -4.01 -4.21 11.31
N ASN A 13 -3.33 -5.26 10.84
CA ASN A 13 -3.73 -5.98 9.64
C ASN A 13 -3.51 -7.49 9.78
N ASN A 14 -4.59 -8.26 9.78
CA ASN A 14 -4.49 -9.72 9.86
C ASN A 14 -3.82 -10.30 8.61
N ALA A 15 -3.19 -11.46 8.78
CA ALA A 15 -2.55 -12.18 7.70
C ALA A 15 -3.49 -12.43 6.51
N GLY A 16 -3.00 -12.19 5.30
CA GLY A 16 -3.76 -12.37 4.06
C GLY A 16 -4.93 -11.41 3.86
N THR A 17 -5.01 -10.29 4.60
CA THR A 17 -6.08 -9.28 4.46
C THR A 17 -5.56 -7.89 4.10
N ILE A 18 -6.47 -6.99 3.75
CA ILE A 18 -6.24 -5.54 3.77
C ILE A 18 -7.35 -4.97 4.64
N SER A 19 -7.03 -4.67 5.90
CA SER A 19 -7.99 -4.12 6.86
C SER A 19 -8.42 -2.73 6.44
N ASP A 20 -9.61 -2.31 6.89
CA ASP A 20 -10.08 -0.94 6.70
C ASP A 20 -9.12 0.08 7.31
N GLU A 21 -8.43 -0.29 8.41
CA GLU A 21 -7.45 0.56 9.06
C GLU A 21 -6.23 0.80 8.16
N LEU A 22 -5.67 -0.27 7.58
CA LEU A 22 -4.55 -0.19 6.65
C LEU A 22 -4.94 0.55 5.36
N TRP A 23 -6.10 0.24 4.79
CA TRP A 23 -6.60 0.90 3.57
C TRP A 23 -6.76 2.41 3.78
N ASN A 24 -7.41 2.82 4.87
CA ASN A 24 -7.63 4.23 5.17
C ASN A 24 -6.32 4.96 5.48
N ALA A 25 -5.39 4.32 6.21
CA ALA A 25 -4.08 4.91 6.48
C ALA A 25 -3.29 5.18 5.19
N ILE A 26 -3.29 4.25 4.23
CA ILE A 26 -2.65 4.43 2.91
C ILE A 26 -3.33 5.58 2.15
N LYS A 27 -4.66 5.59 2.11
CA LYS A 27 -5.44 6.63 1.42
C LYS A 27 -5.11 8.03 1.96
N VAL A 28 -5.11 8.19 3.28
CA VAL A 28 -4.81 9.45 3.96
C VAL A 28 -3.35 9.85 3.75
N ALA A 29 -2.41 8.90 3.84
CA ALA A 29 -0.99 9.17 3.62
C ALA A 29 -0.71 9.70 2.20
N ILE A 30 -1.41 9.16 1.19
CA ILE A 30 -1.31 9.64 -0.20
C ILE A 30 -1.91 11.04 -0.34
N SER A 31 -3.06 11.33 0.29
CA SER A 31 -3.72 12.63 0.17
C SER A 31 -3.04 13.76 0.94
N ASP A 32 -2.45 13.47 2.09
CA ASP A 32 -1.90 14.49 3.01
C ASP A 32 -0.58 15.10 2.49
N ASN A 33 0.07 14.48 1.48
CA ASN A 33 1.39 14.87 0.94
C ASN A 33 2.48 15.04 2.03
N VAL A 34 2.30 14.39 3.19
CA VAL A 34 3.26 14.32 4.30
C VAL A 34 3.96 12.96 4.22
N LYS A 35 5.30 12.95 4.38
CA LYS A 35 6.07 11.70 4.44
C LYS A 35 5.58 10.86 5.63
N THR A 36 4.77 9.86 5.35
CA THR A 36 4.09 9.08 6.38
C THR A 36 4.69 7.67 6.43
N ARG A 37 5.07 7.24 7.63
CA ARG A 37 5.40 5.85 7.93
C ARG A 37 4.18 5.18 8.53
N ILE A 38 3.67 4.16 7.85
CA ILE A 38 2.65 3.27 8.40
C ILE A 38 3.38 2.08 9.01
N VAL A 39 3.15 1.82 10.28
CA VAL A 39 3.66 0.65 11.01
C VAL A 39 2.49 -0.32 11.13
N VAL A 40 2.66 -1.51 10.59
CA VAL A 40 1.61 -2.53 10.57
C VAL A 40 1.92 -3.58 11.61
N GLU A 41 1.00 -3.78 12.54
CA GLU A 41 0.98 -4.95 13.39
C GLU A 41 0.25 -6.08 12.66
N GLY A 42 0.99 -7.11 12.25
CA GLY A 42 0.53 -8.20 11.40
C GLY A 42 1.27 -8.23 10.05
N GLU A 43 0.55 -8.41 8.93
CA GLU A 43 1.15 -8.50 7.59
C GLU A 43 0.88 -7.24 6.75
N GLU A 44 1.86 -6.76 6.00
CA GLU A 44 1.72 -5.61 5.09
C GLU A 44 1.77 -5.96 3.60
N ASP A 45 2.09 -7.19 3.21
CA ASP A 45 2.42 -7.57 1.83
C ASP A 45 1.36 -7.12 0.79
N LEU A 46 0.07 -7.26 1.13
CA LEU A 46 -1.05 -6.88 0.26
C LEU A 46 -1.26 -5.36 0.17
N ALA A 47 -0.65 -4.55 1.04
CA ALA A 47 -0.70 -3.09 0.98
C ALA A 47 -0.25 -2.54 -0.37
N THR A 48 0.65 -3.26 -1.07
CA THR A 48 1.10 -2.91 -2.42
C THR A 48 -0.07 -2.76 -3.40
N LEU A 49 -1.08 -3.63 -3.33
CA LEU A 49 -2.26 -3.55 -4.21
C LEU A 49 -3.09 -2.30 -3.91
N ALA A 50 -3.30 -1.99 -2.62
CA ALA A 50 -3.99 -0.78 -2.19
C ALA A 50 -3.22 0.49 -2.61
N ALA A 51 -1.90 0.51 -2.43
CA ALA A 51 -1.04 1.61 -2.83
C ALA A 51 -1.11 1.88 -4.35
N ILE A 52 -1.03 0.84 -5.19
CA ILE A 52 -1.16 0.99 -6.65
C ILE A 52 -2.56 1.49 -7.02
N SER A 53 -3.60 0.99 -6.37
CA SER A 53 -5.00 1.39 -6.63
C SER A 53 -5.23 2.86 -6.32
N LEU A 54 -4.75 3.32 -5.16
CA LEU A 54 -5.03 4.65 -4.60
C LEU A 54 -4.08 5.73 -5.10
N ALA A 55 -2.83 5.43 -5.42
CA ALA A 55 -1.83 6.42 -5.84
C ALA A 55 -2.19 7.13 -7.15
N ASP A 56 -1.76 8.37 -7.34
CA ASP A 56 -2.04 9.11 -8.58
C ASP A 56 -1.33 8.51 -9.81
N LEU A 57 -1.89 8.75 -11.00
CA LEU A 57 -1.24 8.36 -12.26
C LEU A 57 0.10 9.08 -12.39
N GLY A 58 1.13 8.36 -12.80
CA GLY A 58 2.51 8.85 -12.88
C GLY A 58 3.32 8.64 -11.59
N ALA A 59 2.69 8.24 -10.49
CA ALA A 59 3.41 7.84 -9.28
C ALA A 59 4.21 6.55 -9.48
N LYS A 60 5.11 6.27 -8.54
CA LYS A 60 5.85 5.00 -8.46
C LYS A 60 5.53 4.31 -7.14
N VAL A 61 5.15 3.05 -7.20
CA VAL A 61 5.05 2.19 -6.02
C VAL A 61 6.28 1.28 -6.00
N ILE A 62 6.96 1.24 -4.87
CA ILE A 62 8.21 0.50 -4.70
C ILE A 62 8.01 -0.47 -3.54
N TYR A 63 8.28 -1.76 -3.77
CA TYR A 63 8.12 -2.80 -2.76
C TYR A 63 9.18 -3.90 -2.92
N GLY A 64 9.48 -4.59 -1.81
CA GLY A 64 10.41 -5.71 -1.81
C GLY A 64 9.74 -6.99 -2.30
N MET A 65 10.49 -7.82 -3.03
CA MET A 65 10.05 -9.14 -3.47
C MET A 65 11.14 -10.19 -3.16
N PRO A 66 10.79 -11.27 -2.44
CA PRO A 66 11.71 -12.37 -2.18
C PRO A 66 12.39 -12.86 -3.46
N ASP A 67 13.71 -13.10 -3.38
CA ASP A 67 14.57 -13.56 -4.48
C ASP A 67 14.64 -12.64 -5.73
N LYS A 68 14.02 -11.45 -5.67
CA LYS A 68 13.98 -10.47 -6.76
C LYS A 68 14.50 -9.09 -6.35
N GLY A 69 14.54 -8.78 -5.06
CA GLY A 69 14.97 -7.49 -4.55
C GLY A 69 13.86 -6.45 -4.66
N MET A 70 14.21 -5.21 -5.02
CA MET A 70 13.25 -4.12 -5.10
C MET A 70 12.51 -4.11 -6.44
N VAL A 71 11.18 -4.06 -6.40
CA VAL A 71 10.32 -3.93 -7.57
C VAL A 71 9.74 -2.52 -7.61
N VAL A 72 9.80 -1.91 -8.80
CA VAL A 72 9.18 -0.60 -9.07
C VAL A 72 8.02 -0.79 -10.02
N VAL A 73 6.86 -0.25 -9.67
CA VAL A 73 5.66 -0.22 -10.50
C VAL A 73 5.34 1.22 -10.86
N ASP A 74 5.33 1.52 -12.16
CA ASP A 74 4.77 2.75 -12.68
C ASP A 74 3.24 2.71 -12.58
N VAL A 75 2.67 3.65 -11.84
CA VAL A 75 1.23 3.77 -11.67
C VAL A 75 0.64 4.38 -12.95
N ASN A 76 -0.03 3.53 -13.72
CA ASN A 76 -0.73 3.87 -14.95
C ASN A 76 -2.07 3.14 -14.98
N GLN A 77 -2.87 3.38 -16.02
CA GLN A 77 -4.21 2.78 -16.10
C GLN A 77 -4.18 1.25 -16.12
N ARG A 78 -3.14 0.64 -16.71
CA ARG A 78 -3.01 -0.81 -16.78
C ARG A 78 -2.64 -1.40 -15.41
N SER A 79 -1.68 -0.83 -14.69
CA SER A 79 -1.30 -1.31 -13.35
C SER A 79 -2.44 -1.11 -12.35
N LYS A 80 -3.13 0.03 -12.38
CA LYS A 80 -4.36 0.25 -11.59
C LYS A 80 -5.45 -0.77 -11.88
N LYS A 81 -5.80 -0.97 -13.15
CA LYS A 81 -6.82 -1.96 -13.53
C LYS A 81 -6.46 -3.36 -13.04
N ARG A 82 -5.18 -3.74 -13.14
CA ARG A 82 -4.71 -5.05 -12.65
C ARG A 82 -4.82 -5.16 -11.12
N ALA A 83 -4.37 -4.15 -10.38
CA ALA A 83 -4.48 -4.12 -8.92
C ALA A 83 -5.95 -4.21 -8.48
N ASN A 84 -6.82 -3.39 -9.07
CA ASN A 84 -8.26 -3.40 -8.79
C ASN A 84 -8.91 -4.75 -9.10
N SER A 85 -8.53 -5.41 -10.19
CA SER A 85 -9.07 -6.74 -10.50
C SER A 85 -8.70 -7.82 -9.47
N PHE A 86 -7.55 -7.68 -8.80
CA PHE A 86 -7.20 -8.56 -7.68
C PHE A 86 -8.01 -8.19 -6.43
N LEU A 87 -8.09 -6.90 -6.11
CA LEU A 87 -8.86 -6.41 -4.97
C LEU A 87 -10.34 -6.82 -5.04
N GLU A 88 -10.97 -6.69 -6.22
CA GLU A 88 -12.37 -7.11 -6.44
C GLU A 88 -12.60 -8.60 -6.14
N ARG A 89 -11.60 -9.46 -6.40
CA ARG A 89 -11.66 -10.90 -6.11
C ARG A 89 -11.38 -11.24 -4.65
N MET A 90 -10.83 -10.29 -3.88
CA MET A 90 -10.53 -10.41 -2.46
C MET A 90 -11.62 -9.84 -1.57
N LEU A 91 -12.66 -9.22 -2.16
CA LEU A 91 -13.80 -8.72 -1.39
C LEU A 91 -14.54 -9.88 -0.72
N VAL A 92 -14.33 -10.00 0.59
CA VAL A 92 -15.11 -10.89 1.46
C VAL A 92 -16.23 -10.06 2.08
N LYS A 93 -17.46 -10.55 1.98
CA LYS A 93 -18.64 -9.93 2.61
C LYS A 93 -18.75 -10.30 4.07
#